data_AF-A0A4Q3J3H6-F1
#
_entry.id   AF-A0A4Q3J3H6-F1
#
_cell.length_a   1.000
_cell.length_b   1.000
_cell.length_c   1.000
_cell.angle_alpha   90.00
_cell.angle_beta   90.00
_cell.angle_gamma   90.00
#
_symmetry.space_group_name_H-M   'P 1'
#
loop_
_entity.id
_entity.type
_entity.pdbx_description
1 polymer ?
#
loop_
_entity_poly.entity_id
_entity_poly.type
_entity_poly.pdbx_seq_one_letter_code
_entity_poly.pdbx_strand_id
1 'polypeptide(L)' 'MKAYPARQLREEMAFIAYHFHWGPGELMALEHAERRRWCRSISDINKQLDGTPPNPFEEI' A
#
# COMPACT_ATOMS: atom_id res chain seq x y z
N MET A 1 24.61 -10.09 4.43
CA MET A 1 23.46 -9.22 4.77
C MET A 1 23.59 -7.94 3.95
N LYS A 2 22.71 -7.68 2.97
CA LYS A 2 22.70 -6.39 2.24
C LYS A 2 21.77 -5.45 3.00
N ALA A 3 22.22 -4.24 3.28
CA ALA A 3 21.37 -3.21 3.87
C ALA A 3 20.16 -2.97 2.97
N TYR A 4 18.96 -2.95 3.56
CA TYR A 4 17.75 -2.66 2.81
C TYR A 4 17.80 -1.21 2.29
N PRO A 5 17.47 -0.93 1.02
CA PRO A 5 17.60 0.41 0.50
C PRO A 5 16.69 1.39 1.24
N ALA A 6 17.26 2.41 1.90
CA ALA A 6 16.50 3.40 2.66
C ALA A 6 15.43 4.12 1.82
N ARG A 7 15.67 4.27 0.51
CA ARG A 7 14.68 4.81 -0.44
C ARG A 7 13.45 3.91 -0.56
N GLN A 8 13.67 2.61 -0.76
CA GLN A 8 12.60 1.64 -0.95
C GLN A 8 11.75 1.48 0.31
N LEU A 9 12.37 1.51 1.49
CA LEU A 9 11.65 1.53 2.77
C LEU A 9 10.69 2.72 2.85
N ARG A 10 11.19 3.92 2.55
CA ARG A 10 10.40 5.16 2.61
C ARG A 10 9.22 5.13 1.63
N GLU A 11 9.45 4.64 0.41
CA GLU A 11 8.42 4.50 -0.62
C GLU A 11 7.32 3.52 -0.17
N GLU A 12 7.69 2.37 0.39
CA GLU A 12 6.73 1.38 0.91
C GLU A 12 5.91 1.93 2.07
N MET A 13 6.55 2.62 3.02
CA MET A 13 5.86 3.26 4.13
C MET A 13 4.91 4.36 3.67
N ALA A 14 5.35 5.23 2.75
CA ALA A 14 4.52 6.29 2.21
C ALA A 14 3.29 5.74 1.46
N PHE A 15 3.47 4.66 0.70
CA PHE A 15 2.39 3.99 -0.01
C PHE A 15 1.33 3.44 0.95
N ILE A 16 1.75 2.76 2.02
CA ILE A 16 0.82 2.23 3.01
C ILE A 16 0.14 3.38 3.80
N ALA A 17 0.91 4.40 4.20
CA ALA A 17 0.37 5.58 4.89
C ALA A 17 -0.68 6.31 4.04
N TYR A 18 -0.50 6.36 2.72
CA TYR A 18 -1.44 7.00 1.81
C TYR A 18 -2.81 6.28 1.78
N HIS A 19 -2.82 4.94 1.86
CA HIS A 19 -4.05 4.15 1.75
C HIS A 19 -4.72 3.83 3.09
N PHE A 20 -3.94 3.55 4.14
CA PHE A 20 -4.47 3.16 5.45
C PHE A 20 -4.31 4.23 6.53
N HIS A 21 -3.62 5.34 6.24
CA HIS A 21 -3.39 6.44 7.16
C HIS A 21 -2.71 6.05 8.49
N TRP A 22 -1.99 4.92 8.49
CA TRP A 22 -1.19 4.49 9.64
C TRP A 22 -0.05 5.47 9.93
N GLY A 23 0.25 5.64 11.20
CA GLY A 23 1.30 6.53 11.66
C GLY A 23 2.70 5.99 11.37
N PRO A 24 3.73 6.86 11.36
CA PRO A 24 5.12 6.43 11.17
C PRO A 24 5.58 5.36 12.17
N GLY A 25 5.10 5.42 13.41
CA GLY A 25 5.44 4.44 14.45
C GLY A 25 4.94 3.03 14.13
N GLU A 26 3.67 2.91 13.73
CA GLU A 26 3.06 1.64 13.33
C GLU A 26 3.77 1.04 12.10
N LEU A 27 4.10 1.90 11.13
CA LEU A 27 4.79 1.48 9.90
C LEU A 27 6.25 1.05 10.15
N MET A 28 6.93 1.70 11.10
CA MET A 28 8.30 1.32 11.49
C MET A 28 8.34 0.00 12.28
N ALA A 29 7.24 -0.37 12.94
CA ALA A 29 7.11 -1.64 13.65
C ALA A 29 6.86 -2.84 12.71
N LEU A 30 6.47 -2.59 11.45
CA LEU A 30 6.24 -3.66 10.48
C LEU A 30 7.55 -4.30 10.04
N GLU A 31 7.60 -5.63 10.14
CA GLU A 31 8.66 -6.42 9.53
C GLU A 31 8.74 -6.16 8.02
N HIS A 32 9.95 -6.27 7.46
CA HIS A 32 10.16 -5.99 6.03
C HIS A 32 9.21 -6.82 5.14
N ALA A 33 9.06 -8.13 5.44
CA ALA A 33 8.18 -9.01 4.69
C ALA A 33 6.71 -8.62 4.82
N GLU A 34 6.29 -8.12 5.98
CA GLU A 34 4.92 -7.71 6.24
C GLU A 34 4.55 -6.45 5.46
N ARG A 35 5.42 -5.44 5.51
CA ARG A 35 5.25 -4.22 4.73
C ARG A 35 5.09 -4.52 3.23
N ARG A 36 5.89 -5.45 2.69
CA ARG A 36 5.79 -5.90 1.29
C ARG A 36 4.45 -6.58 0.97
N ARG A 37 3.91 -7.36 1.92
CA ARG A 37 2.58 -7.99 1.77
C ARG A 37 1.49 -6.93 1.70
N TRP A 38 1.52 -5.93 2.57
CA TRP A 38 0.57 -4.81 2.53
C TRP A 38 0.60 -4.05 1.21
N CYS A 39 1.78 -3.71 0.70
CA CYS A 39 1.90 -3.07 -0.62
C CYS A 39 1.27 -3.92 -1.74
N ARG A 40 1.43 -5.25 -1.69
CA ARG A 40 0.83 -6.17 -2.65
C ARG A 40 -0.70 -6.19 -2.54
N SER A 41 -1.23 -6.33 -1.33
CA SER A 41 -2.68 -6.33 -1.10
C SER A 41 -3.35 -5.05 -1.59
N ILE A 42 -2.78 -3.88 -1.27
CA ILE A 42 -3.26 -2.59 -1.76
C ILE A 42 -3.25 -2.56 -3.30
N SER A 43 -2.16 -3.01 -3.92
CA SER A 43 -2.03 -3.03 -5.38
C SER A 43 -3.07 -3.95 -6.03
N ASP A 44 -3.38 -5.09 -5.42
CA ASP A 44 -4.36 -6.04 -5.93
C ASP A 44 -5.79 -5.50 -5.78
N ILE A 45 -6.10 -4.79 -4.69
CA ILE A 45 -7.37 -4.05 -4.52
C ILE A 45 -7.51 -2.97 -5.60
N ASN A 46 -6.49 -2.13 -5.79
CA ASN A 46 -6.54 -1.06 -6.79
C ASN A 46 -6.77 -1.62 -8.20
N LYS A 47 -6.12 -2.74 -8.57
CA LYS A 47 -6.36 -3.40 -9.86
C LYS A 47 -7.80 -3.90 -10.02
N GLN A 48 -8.41 -4.41 -8.95
CA GLN A 48 -9.81 -4.84 -8.98
C GLN A 48 -10.75 -3.64 -9.17
N LEU A 49 -10.47 -2.53 -8.49
CA LEU A 49 -11.24 -1.28 -8.64
C LEU A 49 -11.09 -0.69 -10.04
N ASP A 50 -9.86 -0.57 -10.55
CA ASP A 50 -9.58 -0.05 -11.89
C ASP A 50 -10.22 -0.92 -13.01
N GLY A 51 -10.33 -2.23 -12.76
CA GLY A 51 -10.99 -3.17 -13.66
C GLY A 51 -12.51 -3.24 -13.51
N THR A 52 -13.09 -2.54 -12.52
CA THR A 52 -14.53 -2.46 -12.33
C THR A 52 -15.07 -1.40 -13.30
N PRO A 53 -15.92 -1.76 -14.29
CA PRO A 53 -16.54 -0.77 -15.15
C PRO A 53 -17.34 0.23 -14.29
N PRO A 54 -17.34 1.52 -14.64
CA PRO A 54 -18.04 2.55 -13.88
C PRO A 54 -19.50 2.11 -13.68
N ASN A 55 -19.98 2.26 -12.44
CA ASN A 55 -21.34 1.92 -12.09
C ASN A 55 -22.30 2.81 -12.89
N PRO A 56 -23.07 2.26 -13.86
CA PRO A 56 -23.96 3.07 -14.70
C PRO A 56 -25.15 3.65 -13.92
N PHE A 57 -25.26 3.34 -12.62
CA PHE A 57 -26.31 3.79 -11.72
C PHE A 57 -25.84 4.83 -10.69
N GLU A 58 -24.56 5.24 -10.70
CA GLU A 58 -24.05 6.29 -9.79
C GLU A 58 -24.37 7.72 -10.27
N GLU A 59 -24.94 7.89 -11.47
CA GLU A 59 -25.42 9.18 -11.99
C GLU A 59 -26.96 9.32 -11.95
N ILE A 60 -27.63 8.86 -10.88
CA ILE A 60 -29.07 9.11 -10.66
C ILE A 60 -29.30 9.88 -9.36
#